data_AF-A0A3N9MZ64-F1
#
_entry.id   AF-A0A3N9MZ64-F1
#
_cell.length_a   1.000
_cell.length_b   1.000
_cell.length_c   1.000
_cell.angle_alpha   90.00
_cell.angle_beta   90.00
_cell.angle_gamma   90.00
#
_symmetry.space_group_name_H-M   'P 1'
#
loop_
_entity.id
_entity.type
_entity.pdbx_description
1 polymer ?
#
loop_
_entity_poly.entity_id
_entity_poly.type
_entity_poly.pdbx_seq_one_letter_code
_entity_poly.pdbx_strand_id
1 'polypeptide(L)'
;MFLSKLFEILGIVFIIYGIDWFWKIFYFGVDVEIRKFIIDILIFGRNLILGSVGIFFLNKKGYLTLPLYLNFKYEKENLSSYVFPIFISIFLLFLITIALLILSSSPILNANDINFSIIIDSINRSIIVATGEEVYFRLFLQSLLIYWFSYLKIGNFFSIIVVSLLWALTHAGIIESGGLKFIQIFLFGIILGILMYKRGFESCLFVHFIFNLLSYLFLGSFRVIS
;
A
#
# COMPACT_ATOMS: atom_id res chain seq x y z
N MET A 1 -25.73 17.95 -7.75
CA MET A 1 -24.61 17.64 -6.81
C MET A 1 -23.99 16.27 -7.05
N PHE A 2 -24.76 15.20 -7.33
CA PHE A 2 -24.19 13.87 -7.66
C PHE A 2 -23.45 13.86 -9.00
N LEU A 3 -24.04 14.44 -10.06
CA LEU A 3 -23.43 14.50 -11.40
C LEU A 3 -22.11 15.29 -11.46
N SER A 4 -21.99 16.42 -10.74
CA SER A 4 -20.73 17.20 -10.75
C SER A 4 -19.58 16.44 -10.10
N LYS A 5 -19.86 15.71 -9.01
CA LYS A 5 -18.88 14.80 -8.39
C LYS A 5 -18.53 13.64 -9.32
N LEU A 6 -19.48 13.11 -10.08
CA LEU A 6 -19.24 12.06 -11.07
C LEU A 6 -18.29 12.51 -12.19
N PHE A 7 -18.39 13.76 -12.66
CA PHE A 7 -17.47 14.29 -13.67
C PHE A 7 -16.06 14.54 -13.15
N GLU A 8 -15.89 14.98 -11.89
CA GLU A 8 -14.57 15.05 -11.25
C GLU A 8 -13.93 13.65 -11.16
N ILE A 9 -14.73 12.63 -10.87
CA ILE A 9 -14.30 11.23 -10.80
C ILE A 9 -13.88 10.72 -12.17
N LEU A 10 -14.70 10.93 -13.19
CA LEU A 10 -14.38 10.54 -14.54
C LEU A 10 -13.12 11.25 -15.05
N GLY A 11 -12.90 12.53 -14.68
CA GLY A 11 -11.66 13.24 -15.00
C GLY A 11 -10.42 12.60 -14.37
N ILE A 12 -10.46 12.28 -13.08
CA ILE A 12 -9.33 11.63 -12.38
C ILE A 12 -9.08 10.22 -12.91
N VAL A 13 -10.14 9.43 -13.12
CA VAL A 13 -10.06 8.08 -13.70
C VAL A 13 -9.53 8.16 -15.14
N PHE A 14 -9.98 9.12 -15.94
CA PHE A 14 -9.51 9.33 -17.31
C PHE A 14 -8.06 9.80 -17.36
N ILE A 15 -7.56 10.54 -16.37
CA ILE A 15 -6.13 10.85 -16.26
C ILE A 15 -5.33 9.59 -15.93
N ILE A 16 -5.76 8.80 -14.94
CA ILE A 16 -5.07 7.59 -14.51
C ILE A 16 -5.01 6.55 -15.63
N TYR A 17 -6.17 6.23 -16.24
CA TYR A 17 -6.24 5.24 -17.31
C TYR A 17 -5.82 5.81 -18.66
N GLY A 18 -5.99 7.12 -18.89
CA GLY A 18 -5.54 7.80 -20.10
C GLY A 18 -4.02 7.79 -20.23
N ILE A 19 -3.28 7.91 -19.12
CA ILE A 19 -1.81 7.75 -19.12
C ILE A 19 -1.42 6.32 -19.50
N ASP A 20 -2.13 5.32 -18.98
CA ASP A 20 -1.92 3.90 -19.30
C ASP A 20 -2.26 3.56 -20.76
N TRP A 21 -3.28 4.20 -21.32
CA TRP A 21 -3.70 4.03 -22.71
C TRP A 21 -2.83 4.78 -23.71
N PHE A 22 -2.46 6.03 -23.39
CA PHE A 22 -1.53 6.86 -24.18
C PHE A 22 -0.19 6.15 -24.36
N TRP A 23 0.20 5.36 -23.36
CA TRP A 23 1.40 4.52 -23.38
C TRP A 23 1.38 3.40 -24.41
N LYS A 24 0.27 2.67 -24.53
CA LYS A 24 0.18 1.54 -25.49
C LYS A 24 0.32 1.99 -26.95
N ILE A 25 0.11 3.28 -27.21
CA ILE A 25 0.14 3.88 -28.55
C ILE A 25 1.55 4.32 -28.98
N PHE A 26 2.44 4.71 -28.07
CA PHE A 26 3.79 5.20 -28.39
C PHE A 26 4.89 4.11 -28.48
N TYR A 27 4.48 2.84 -28.59
CA TYR A 27 5.27 1.69 -28.17
C TYR A 27 6.09 0.98 -29.25
N PHE A 28 6.64 1.69 -30.23
CA PHE A 28 7.56 1.11 -31.22
C PHE A 28 8.86 1.92 -31.32
N GLY A 29 10.00 1.31 -30.93
CA GLY A 29 11.35 1.80 -31.27
C GLY A 29 12.19 2.44 -30.15
N VAL A 30 11.70 2.51 -28.90
CA VAL A 30 12.47 3.11 -27.78
C VAL A 30 13.28 2.04 -27.03
N ASP A 31 14.53 2.39 -26.73
CA ASP A 31 15.47 1.63 -25.90
C ASP A 31 14.88 1.23 -24.52
N VAL A 32 15.30 0.09 -24.00
CA VAL A 32 14.76 -0.51 -22.76
C VAL A 32 15.04 0.37 -21.54
N GLU A 33 16.20 1.01 -21.45
CA GLU A 33 16.56 1.85 -20.30
C GLU A 33 15.76 3.16 -20.30
N ILE A 34 15.64 3.80 -21.47
CA ILE A 34 14.81 5.01 -21.64
C ILE A 34 13.36 4.70 -21.28
N ARG A 35 12.84 3.55 -21.71
CA ARG A 35 11.49 3.11 -21.38
C ARG A 35 11.28 2.96 -19.88
N LYS A 36 12.21 2.29 -19.19
CA LYS A 36 12.14 2.13 -17.73
C LYS A 36 12.15 3.49 -17.03
N PHE A 37 13.03 4.40 -17.44
CA PHE A 37 13.11 5.75 -16.88
C PHE A 37 11.79 6.53 -17.04
N ILE A 38 11.17 6.50 -18.23
CA ILE A 38 9.89 7.19 -18.45
C ILE A 38 8.78 6.55 -17.59
N ILE A 39 8.75 5.22 -17.47
CA ILE A 39 7.79 4.51 -16.59
C ILE A 39 7.95 4.97 -15.15
N ASP A 40 9.19 5.04 -14.65
CA ASP A 40 9.47 5.48 -13.28
C ASP A 40 9.01 6.93 -13.03
N ILE A 41 9.24 7.85 -13.99
CA ILE A 41 8.73 9.22 -13.94
C ILE A 41 7.20 9.25 -13.85
N LEU A 42 6.52 8.43 -14.63
CA LEU A 42 5.06 8.44 -14.69
C LEU A 42 4.43 7.80 -13.46
N ILE A 43 5.03 6.74 -12.93
CA ILE A 43 4.65 6.16 -11.63
C ILE A 43 4.83 7.21 -10.53
N PHE A 44 5.94 7.94 -10.53
CA PHE A 44 6.19 9.03 -9.59
C PHE A 44 5.13 10.14 -9.72
N GLY A 45 4.89 10.64 -10.94
CA GLY A 45 3.89 11.68 -11.21
C GLY A 45 2.48 11.26 -10.80
N ARG A 46 2.08 10.02 -11.12
CA ARG A 46 0.82 9.42 -10.67
C ARG A 46 0.73 9.42 -9.14
N ASN A 47 1.74 8.88 -8.45
CA ASN A 47 1.72 8.79 -6.99
C ASN A 47 1.67 10.18 -6.34
N LEU A 48 2.35 11.19 -6.89
CA LEU A 48 2.28 12.57 -6.42
C LEU A 48 0.86 13.14 -6.51
N ILE A 49 0.20 12.96 -7.66
CA ILE A 49 -1.18 13.42 -7.88
C ILE A 49 -2.13 12.70 -6.93
N LEU A 50 -2.08 11.36 -6.88
CA LEU A 50 -2.95 10.54 -6.06
C LEU A 50 -2.78 10.85 -4.57
N GLY A 51 -1.53 10.99 -4.10
CA GLY A 51 -1.24 11.36 -2.72
C GLY A 51 -1.78 12.73 -2.37
N SER A 52 -1.62 13.71 -3.26
CA SER A 52 -2.14 15.07 -3.05
C SER A 52 -3.67 15.09 -2.95
N VAL A 53 -4.35 14.36 -3.83
CA VAL A 53 -5.81 14.21 -3.81
C VAL A 53 -6.28 13.48 -2.55
N GLY A 54 -5.57 12.43 -2.13
CA GLY A 54 -5.83 11.70 -0.90
C GLY A 54 -5.76 12.59 0.35
N ILE A 55 -4.67 13.36 0.48
CA ILE A 55 -4.47 14.34 1.55
C ILE A 55 -5.59 15.37 1.56
N PHE A 56 -6.00 15.88 0.39
CA PHE A 56 -7.11 16.82 0.27
C PHE A 56 -8.42 16.24 0.86
N PHE A 57 -8.77 15.00 0.51
CA PHE A 57 -9.98 14.36 1.03
C PHE A 57 -9.97 14.18 2.55
N LEU A 58 -8.84 13.76 3.11
CA LEU A 58 -8.67 13.60 4.57
C LEU A 58 -8.78 14.93 5.30
N ASN A 59 -8.08 15.96 4.81
CA ASN A 59 -8.12 17.31 5.38
C ASN A 59 -9.55 17.88 5.36
N LYS A 60 -10.29 17.68 4.26
CA LYS A 60 -11.67 18.15 4.14
C LYS A 60 -12.61 17.50 5.17
N LYS A 61 -12.24 16.34 5.72
CA LYS A 61 -13.00 15.61 6.75
C LYS A 61 -12.41 15.71 8.15
N GLY A 62 -11.33 16.48 8.33
CA GLY A 62 -10.65 16.63 9.62
C GLY A 62 -9.93 15.36 10.09
N TYR A 63 -9.57 14.46 9.17
CA TYR A 63 -8.73 13.30 9.49
C TYR A 63 -7.26 13.69 9.56
N LEU A 64 -6.52 12.98 10.41
CA LEU A 64 -5.07 13.09 10.52
C LEU A 64 -4.41 12.56 9.24
N THR A 65 -3.63 13.41 8.57
CA THR A 65 -2.89 13.05 7.36
C THR A 65 -1.49 12.53 7.69
N LEU A 66 -0.72 13.31 8.47
CA LEU A 66 0.67 13.01 8.87
C LEU A 66 0.88 13.15 10.39
N PRO A 67 0.21 12.33 11.22
CA PRO A 67 0.23 12.50 12.67
C PRO A 67 1.58 12.18 13.31
N LEU A 68 2.44 11.32 12.74
CA LEU A 68 3.76 11.05 13.32
C LEU A 68 4.66 12.26 13.12
N TYR A 69 4.70 12.83 11.92
CA TYR A 69 5.44 14.06 11.67
C TYR A 69 4.95 15.22 12.55
N LEU A 70 3.63 15.39 12.67
CA LEU A 70 3.06 16.46 13.49
C LEU A 70 3.33 16.25 14.98
N ASN A 71 3.21 15.03 15.51
CA ASN A 71 3.50 14.77 16.93
C ASN A 71 4.99 14.87 17.25
N PHE A 72 5.87 14.44 16.34
CA PHE A 72 7.31 14.65 16.51
C PHE A 72 7.66 16.14 16.53
N LYS A 73 7.00 16.95 15.68
CA LYS A 73 7.23 18.38 15.60
C LYS A 73 6.67 19.18 16.78
N TYR A 74 5.57 18.73 17.37
CA TYR A 74 4.85 19.51 18.39
C TYR A 74 4.87 18.88 19.80
N GLU A 75 5.62 17.79 20.03
CA GLU A 75 5.88 17.13 21.32
C GLU A 75 4.63 16.89 22.20
N LYS A 76 3.45 16.72 21.59
CA LYS A 76 2.17 16.84 22.31
C LYS A 76 1.60 15.53 22.86
N GLU A 77 2.14 14.37 22.50
CA GLU A 77 1.59 13.07 22.93
C GLU A 77 2.67 12.04 23.30
N ASN A 78 2.32 11.12 24.20
CA ASN A 78 3.17 10.01 24.62
C ASN A 78 3.47 9.09 23.44
N LEU A 79 4.71 9.12 22.94
CA LEU A 79 5.21 8.37 21.79
C LEU A 79 4.85 6.86 21.86
N SER A 80 4.83 6.29 23.07
CA SER A 80 4.44 4.90 23.30
C SER A 80 3.06 4.55 22.75
N SER A 81 2.12 5.51 22.76
CA SER A 81 0.76 5.31 22.26
C SER A 81 0.72 5.05 20.76
N TYR A 82 1.71 5.52 19.98
CA TYR A 82 1.84 5.29 18.53
C TYR A 82 2.68 4.07 18.21
N VAL A 83 3.79 3.93 18.93
CA VAL A 83 4.79 2.88 18.71
C VAL A 83 4.20 1.50 19.02
N PHE A 84 3.47 1.35 20.12
CA PHE A 84 2.96 0.06 20.56
C PHE A 84 1.97 -0.59 19.56
N PRO A 85 0.95 0.11 19.03
CA PRO A 85 0.09 -0.44 17.97
C PRO A 85 0.81 -0.82 16.68
N ILE A 86 1.86 -0.05 16.30
CA ILE A 86 2.69 -0.36 15.12
C ILE A 86 3.40 -1.69 15.34
N PHE A 87 4.07 -1.85 16.49
CA PHE A 87 4.73 -3.11 16.85
C PHE A 87 3.77 -4.29 16.91
N ILE A 88 2.60 -4.12 17.52
CA ILE A 88 1.56 -5.16 17.55
C ILE A 88 1.13 -5.53 16.13
N SER A 89 0.93 -4.55 15.26
CA SER A 89 0.51 -4.81 13.88
C SER A 89 1.56 -5.63 13.13
N ILE A 90 2.83 -5.23 13.22
CA ILE A 90 3.95 -5.99 12.61
C ILE A 90 4.00 -7.41 13.19
N PHE A 91 3.91 -7.55 14.51
CA PHE A 91 3.94 -8.85 15.18
C PHE A 91 2.80 -9.77 14.74
N LEU A 92 1.56 -9.28 14.72
CA LEU A 92 0.39 -10.05 14.29
C LEU A 92 0.51 -10.48 12.83
N LEU A 93 0.96 -9.58 11.95
CA LEU A 93 1.17 -9.88 10.55
C LEU A 93 2.24 -10.94 10.33
N PHE A 94 3.34 -10.84 11.07
CA PHE A 94 4.41 -11.81 11.01
C PHE A 94 3.94 -13.18 11.50
N LEU A 95 3.18 -13.23 12.59
CA LEU A 95 2.61 -14.46 13.14
C LEU A 95 1.61 -15.13 12.17
N ILE A 96 0.71 -14.35 11.57
CA ILE A 96 -0.22 -14.84 10.53
C ILE A 96 0.57 -15.40 9.35
N THR A 97 1.64 -14.72 8.94
CA THR A 97 2.47 -15.13 7.81
C THR A 97 3.21 -16.42 8.08
N ILE A 98 3.83 -16.56 9.26
CA ILE A 98 4.46 -17.82 9.68
C ILE A 98 3.43 -18.95 9.72
N ALA A 99 2.26 -18.72 10.32
CA ALA A 99 1.21 -19.73 10.40
C ALA A 99 0.79 -20.22 9.01
N LEU A 100 0.63 -19.31 8.06
CA LEU A 100 0.26 -19.66 6.69
C LEU A 100 1.39 -20.34 5.92
N LEU A 101 2.65 -19.98 6.17
CA LEU A 101 3.81 -20.68 5.59
C LEU A 101 3.94 -22.11 6.06
N ILE A 102 3.72 -22.34 7.37
CA ILE A 102 3.68 -23.69 7.95
C ILE A 102 2.58 -24.50 7.26
N LEU A 103 1.41 -23.89 7.04
CA LEU A 103 0.30 -24.53 6.33
C LEU A 103 0.57 -24.76 4.83
N SER A 104 1.37 -23.90 4.19
CA SER A 104 1.67 -24.01 2.75
C SER A 104 2.88 -24.90 2.43
N SER A 105 3.59 -25.44 3.44
CA SER A 105 4.81 -26.25 3.26
C SER A 105 5.90 -25.57 2.42
N SER A 106 5.94 -24.24 2.44
CA SER A 106 6.91 -23.47 1.64
C SER A 106 8.31 -23.55 2.26
N PRO A 107 9.38 -23.68 1.46
CA PRO A 107 10.74 -23.70 1.98
C PRO A 107 11.08 -22.34 2.61
N ILE A 108 11.61 -22.38 3.84
CA ILE A 108 12.17 -21.22 4.52
C ILE A 108 13.62 -21.07 4.04
N LEU A 109 14.06 -19.85 3.72
CA LEU A 109 15.45 -19.61 3.33
C LEU A 109 16.40 -20.00 4.46
N ASN A 110 17.56 -20.59 4.11
CA ASN A 110 18.63 -20.76 5.08
C ASN A 110 19.22 -19.39 5.40
N ALA A 111 19.42 -19.11 6.69
CA ALA A 111 19.99 -17.84 7.15
C ALA A 111 21.37 -17.53 6.54
N ASN A 112 22.11 -18.58 6.13
CA ASN A 112 23.42 -18.47 5.50
C ASN A 112 23.37 -17.89 4.06
N ASP A 113 22.19 -17.83 3.43
CA ASP A 113 22.02 -17.29 2.08
C ASP A 113 21.84 -15.76 2.06
N ILE A 114 21.71 -15.12 3.23
CA ILE A 114 21.52 -13.68 3.35
C ILE A 114 22.88 -12.98 3.27
N ASN A 115 23.08 -12.20 2.20
CA ASN A 115 24.26 -11.35 2.03
C ASN A 115 23.86 -9.86 1.90
N PHE A 116 24.85 -8.98 1.96
CA PHE A 116 24.64 -7.53 1.92
C PHE A 116 23.88 -7.06 0.67
N SER A 117 24.16 -7.65 -0.50
CA SER A 117 23.47 -7.31 -1.75
C SER A 117 21.97 -7.62 -1.67
N ILE A 118 21.60 -8.77 -1.09
CA ILE A 118 20.20 -9.16 -0.90
C ILE A 118 19.49 -8.23 0.06
N ILE A 119 20.17 -7.78 1.13
CA ILE A 119 19.60 -6.83 2.09
C ILE A 119 19.28 -5.50 1.40
N ILE A 120 20.22 -4.94 0.63
CA ILE A 120 20.02 -3.66 -0.06
C ILE A 120 18.91 -3.78 -1.12
N ASP A 121 18.88 -4.86 -1.90
CA ASP A 121 17.81 -5.10 -2.87
C ASP A 121 16.44 -5.22 -2.18
N SER A 122 16.37 -5.94 -1.05
CA SER A 122 15.14 -6.10 -0.26
C SER A 122 14.65 -4.77 0.31
N ILE A 123 15.54 -3.92 0.81
CA ILE A 123 15.19 -2.58 1.29
C ILE A 123 14.62 -1.73 0.14
N ASN A 124 15.32 -1.67 -0.98
CA ASN A 124 14.90 -0.87 -2.13
C ASN A 124 13.53 -1.32 -2.66
N ARG A 125 13.34 -2.62 -2.85
CA ARG A 125 12.04 -3.18 -3.29
C ARG A 125 10.94 -2.87 -2.29
N SER A 126 11.20 -3.06 -0.98
CA SER A 126 10.20 -2.79 0.06
C SER A 126 9.74 -1.34 0.05
N ILE A 127 10.66 -0.38 -0.09
CA ILE A 127 10.33 1.05 -0.13
C ILE A 127 9.48 1.37 -1.37
N ILE A 128 9.90 0.89 -2.55
CA ILE A 128 9.23 1.20 -3.81
C ILE A 128 7.82 0.62 -3.81
N VAL A 129 7.68 -0.67 -3.47
CA VAL A 129 6.39 -1.38 -3.47
C VAL A 129 5.47 -0.80 -2.40
N ALA A 130 5.93 -0.67 -1.14
CA ALA A 130 5.09 -0.15 -0.07
C ALA A 130 4.65 1.29 -0.37
N THR A 131 5.54 2.16 -0.83
CA THR A 131 5.16 3.54 -1.18
C THR A 131 4.11 3.56 -2.29
N GLY A 132 4.33 2.82 -3.38
CA GLY A 132 3.42 2.81 -4.52
C GLY A 132 2.03 2.30 -4.16
N GLU A 133 1.96 1.18 -3.44
CA GLU A 133 0.70 0.58 -3.05
C GLU A 133 -0.04 1.41 -1.99
N GLU A 134 0.66 1.90 -0.97
CA GLU A 134 0.04 2.65 0.11
C GLU A 134 -0.48 4.01 -0.38
N VAL A 135 0.24 4.69 -1.28
CA VAL A 135 -0.25 5.92 -1.89
C VAL A 135 -1.54 5.67 -2.67
N TYR A 136 -1.59 4.60 -3.47
CA TYR A 136 -2.76 4.28 -4.28
C TYR A 136 -3.95 3.82 -3.44
N PHE A 137 -3.76 2.76 -2.64
CA PHE A 137 -4.86 2.10 -1.93
C PHE A 137 -5.27 2.85 -0.66
N ARG A 138 -4.32 3.28 0.18
CA ARG A 138 -4.67 3.92 1.46
C ARG A 138 -4.81 5.42 1.33
N LEU A 139 -3.79 6.10 0.82
CA LEU A 139 -3.81 7.56 0.79
C LEU A 139 -4.88 8.06 -0.17
N PHE A 140 -4.95 7.51 -1.39
CA PHE A 140 -5.96 7.93 -2.37
C PHE A 140 -7.29 7.20 -2.19
N LEU A 141 -7.35 5.90 -2.47
CA LEU A 141 -8.63 5.19 -2.63
C LEU A 141 -9.42 5.10 -1.33
N GLN A 142 -8.79 4.76 -0.21
CA GLN A 142 -9.49 4.71 1.09
C GLN A 142 -9.97 6.10 1.52
N SER A 143 -9.16 7.14 1.33
CA SER A 143 -9.57 8.53 1.63
C SER A 143 -10.73 9.01 0.76
N LEU A 144 -10.74 8.63 -0.51
CA LEU A 144 -11.84 8.90 -1.43
C LEU A 144 -13.13 8.24 -0.96
N LEU A 145 -13.09 6.96 -0.60
CA LEU A 145 -14.25 6.24 -0.08
C LEU A 145 -14.71 6.77 1.27
N ILE A 146 -13.80 7.13 2.17
CA ILE A 146 -14.11 7.80 3.44
C ILE A 146 -14.83 9.13 3.16
N TYR A 147 -14.34 9.91 2.21
CA TYR A 147 -14.97 11.17 1.83
C TYR A 147 -16.38 10.94 1.29
N TRP A 148 -16.58 9.97 0.42
CA TRP A 148 -17.89 9.64 -0.14
C TRP A 148 -18.85 9.10 0.91
N PHE A 149 -18.45 8.09 1.69
CA PHE A 149 -19.30 7.42 2.66
C PHE A 149 -19.36 8.14 4.02
N SER A 150 -18.81 9.35 4.13
CA SER A 150 -18.80 10.14 5.35
C SER A 150 -20.18 10.44 5.96
N TYR A 151 -21.26 10.32 5.18
CA TYR A 151 -22.63 10.47 5.68
C TYR A 151 -23.15 9.21 6.40
N LEU A 152 -22.46 8.07 6.26
CA LEU A 152 -22.81 6.82 6.91
C LEU A 152 -22.00 6.65 8.21
N LYS A 153 -22.67 6.25 9.30
CA LYS A 153 -21.99 5.96 10.59
C LYS A 153 -20.90 4.89 10.46
N ILE A 154 -21.09 3.93 9.55
CA ILE A 154 -20.16 2.83 9.27
C ILE A 154 -19.28 3.07 8.04
N GLY A 155 -19.32 4.26 7.43
CA GLY A 155 -18.68 4.54 6.15
C GLY A 155 -17.16 4.29 6.15
N ASN A 156 -16.49 4.58 7.27
CA ASN A 156 -15.05 4.37 7.41
C ASN A 156 -14.70 2.88 7.44
N PHE A 157 -15.47 2.08 8.19
CA PHE A 157 -15.28 0.63 8.23
C PHE A 157 -15.51 0.01 6.85
N PHE A 158 -16.59 0.40 6.17
CA PHE A 158 -16.87 -0.04 4.81
C PHE A 158 -15.74 0.32 3.83
N SER A 159 -15.21 1.53 3.92
CA SER A 159 -14.08 1.98 3.09
C SER A 159 -12.85 1.11 3.29
N ILE A 160 -12.51 0.77 4.54
CA ILE A 160 -11.39 -0.13 4.86
C ILE A 160 -11.61 -1.51 4.23
N ILE A 161 -12.78 -2.11 4.42
CA ILE A 161 -13.08 -3.44 3.88
C ILE A 161 -13.00 -3.46 2.35
N VAL A 162 -13.63 -2.49 1.68
CA VAL A 162 -13.65 -2.42 0.21
C VAL A 162 -12.25 -2.25 -0.35
N VAL A 163 -11.46 -1.33 0.19
CA VAL A 163 -10.08 -1.12 -0.28
C VAL A 163 -9.20 -2.33 -0.02
N SER A 164 -9.35 -2.97 1.14
CA SER A 164 -8.59 -4.18 1.46
C SER A 164 -8.93 -5.32 0.50
N LEU A 165 -10.20 -5.45 0.12
CA LEU A 165 -10.66 -6.44 -0.85
C LEU A 165 -10.09 -6.15 -2.25
N LEU A 166 -10.16 -4.90 -2.70
CA LEU A 166 -9.60 -4.49 -3.99
C LEU A 166 -8.08 -4.72 -4.06
N TRP A 167 -7.37 -4.42 -2.96
CA TRP A 167 -5.93 -4.67 -2.85
C TRP A 167 -5.60 -6.18 -2.89
N ALA A 168 -6.38 -7.02 -2.20
CA ALA A 168 -6.21 -8.47 -2.28
C ALA A 168 -6.50 -9.00 -3.70
N LEU A 169 -7.48 -8.42 -4.41
CA LEU A 169 -7.81 -8.81 -5.77
C LEU A 169 -6.71 -8.49 -6.79
N THR A 170 -5.92 -7.43 -6.61
CA THR A 170 -4.77 -7.16 -7.50
C THR A 170 -3.65 -8.20 -7.37
N HIS A 171 -3.70 -9.03 -6.33
CA HIS A 171 -2.79 -10.13 -6.11
C HIS A 171 -3.38 -11.49 -6.54
N ALA A 172 -4.66 -11.54 -6.91
CA ALA A 172 -5.30 -12.75 -7.41
C ALA A 172 -4.70 -13.15 -8.77
N GLY A 173 -4.30 -14.41 -8.92
CA GLY A 173 -3.72 -14.94 -10.15
C GLY A 173 -2.19 -14.78 -10.28
N ILE A 174 -1.56 -13.95 -9.44
CA ILE A 174 -0.09 -13.82 -9.38
C ILE A 174 0.52 -14.91 -8.48
N ILE A 175 -0.31 -15.59 -7.67
CA ILE A 175 0.15 -16.39 -6.53
C ILE A 175 -0.40 -17.83 -6.62
N GLU A 176 0.50 -18.81 -6.63
CA GLU A 176 0.19 -20.24 -6.80
C GLU A 176 -0.68 -20.85 -5.67
N SER A 177 -0.63 -20.32 -4.44
CA SER A 177 -1.42 -20.82 -3.30
C SER A 177 -2.80 -20.18 -3.11
N GLY A 178 -3.28 -19.44 -4.12
CA GLY A 178 -4.66 -18.99 -4.33
C GLY A 178 -5.38 -18.44 -3.09
N GLY A 179 -6.17 -19.29 -2.43
CA GLY A 179 -7.13 -18.87 -1.40
C GLY A 179 -6.49 -18.39 -0.09
N LEU A 180 -5.50 -19.12 0.44
CA LEU A 180 -4.91 -18.79 1.75
C LEU A 180 -4.14 -17.46 1.71
N LYS A 181 -3.39 -17.23 0.63
CA LYS A 181 -2.65 -15.97 0.47
C LYS A 181 -3.57 -14.80 0.13
N PHE A 182 -4.68 -15.03 -0.57
CA PHE A 182 -5.72 -13.99 -0.72
C PHE A 182 -6.27 -13.56 0.64
N ILE A 183 -6.62 -14.51 1.52
CA ILE A 183 -7.12 -14.22 2.87
C ILE A 183 -6.04 -13.45 3.67
N GLN A 184 -4.77 -13.87 3.57
CA GLN A 184 -3.65 -13.17 4.21
C GLN A 184 -3.57 -11.71 3.78
N ILE A 185 -3.54 -11.46 2.46
CA ILE A 185 -3.41 -10.12 1.90
C ILE A 185 -4.65 -9.30 2.25
N PHE A 186 -5.84 -9.88 2.24
CA PHE A 186 -7.06 -9.20 2.65
C PHE A 186 -7.02 -8.78 4.12
N LEU A 187 -6.65 -9.69 5.04
CA LEU A 187 -6.53 -9.38 6.47
C LEU A 187 -5.43 -8.35 6.75
N PHE A 188 -4.29 -8.47 6.07
CA PHE A 188 -3.24 -7.47 6.12
C PHE A 188 -3.76 -6.12 5.63
N GLY A 189 -4.57 -6.15 4.57
CA GLY A 189 -5.22 -4.98 4.01
C GLY A 189 -6.04 -4.23 5.06
N ILE A 190 -6.84 -4.97 5.82
CA ILE A 190 -7.69 -4.44 6.89
C ILE A 190 -6.84 -3.80 7.98
N ILE A 191 -5.77 -4.47 8.43
CA ILE A 191 -4.86 -3.94 9.47
C ILE A 191 -4.27 -2.60 9.04
N LEU A 192 -3.74 -2.54 7.81
CA LEU A 192 -3.21 -1.31 7.22
C LEU A 192 -4.30 -0.22 7.11
N GLY A 193 -5.52 -0.58 6.69
CA GLY A 193 -6.62 0.38 6.60
C GLY A 193 -7.05 0.96 7.95
N ILE A 194 -7.03 0.14 9.01
CA ILE A 194 -7.27 0.60 10.39
C ILE A 194 -6.14 1.52 10.86
N LEU A 195 -4.88 1.18 10.58
CA LEU A 195 -3.74 2.02 10.89
C LEU A 195 -3.82 3.38 10.18
N MET A 196 -4.13 3.39 8.89
CA MET A 196 -4.36 4.62 8.13
C MET A 196 -5.43 5.49 8.80
N TYR A 197 -6.55 4.89 9.21
CA TYR A 197 -7.65 5.63 9.85
C TYR A 197 -7.31 6.16 11.24
N LYS A 198 -6.60 5.37 12.07
CA LYS A 198 -6.35 5.69 13.48
C LYS A 198 -5.03 6.43 13.71
N ARG A 199 -4.04 6.22 12.85
CA ARG A 199 -2.63 6.59 13.03
C ARG A 199 -2.01 7.22 11.79
N GLY A 200 -2.81 7.49 10.76
CA GLY A 200 -2.41 8.18 9.55
C GLY A 200 -1.52 7.36 8.62
N PHE A 201 -1.13 8.02 7.53
CA PHE A 201 -0.47 7.40 6.39
C PHE A 201 0.92 6.84 6.72
N GLU A 202 1.70 7.58 7.52
CA GLU A 202 3.08 7.23 7.85
C GLU A 202 3.19 5.89 8.59
N SER A 203 2.25 5.65 9.53
CA SER A 203 2.17 4.38 10.27
C SER A 203 1.89 3.21 9.34
N CYS A 204 1.03 3.43 8.35
CA CYS A 204 0.66 2.42 7.36
C CYS A 204 1.85 2.07 6.47
N LEU A 205 2.53 3.09 5.93
CA LEU A 205 3.72 2.95 5.10
C LEU A 205 4.84 2.21 5.84
N PHE A 206 5.09 2.57 7.10
CA PHE A 206 6.12 1.94 7.91
C PHE A 206 5.84 0.46 8.16
N VAL A 207 4.61 0.10 8.56
CA VAL A 207 4.24 -1.30 8.80
C VAL A 207 4.34 -2.12 7.51
N HIS A 208 3.88 -1.58 6.39
CA HIS A 208 3.98 -2.28 5.10
C HIS A 208 5.43 -2.46 4.65
N PHE A 209 6.26 -1.41 4.75
CA PHE A 209 7.69 -1.50 4.46
C PHE A 209 8.38 -2.60 5.28
N ILE A 210 8.19 -2.61 6.61
CA ILE A 210 8.82 -3.60 7.49
C ILE A 210 8.31 -5.01 7.17
N PHE A 211 7.00 -5.17 6.94
CA PHE A 211 6.43 -6.45 6.57
C PHE A 211 7.06 -7.03 5.28
N ASN A 212 7.20 -6.19 4.24
CA ASN A 212 7.83 -6.60 2.99
C ASN A 212 9.31 -6.93 3.19
N LEU A 213 10.04 -6.10 3.94
CA LEU A 213 11.46 -6.31 4.21
C LEU A 213 11.69 -7.65 4.91
N LEU A 214 10.92 -7.94 5.97
CA LEU A 214 11.00 -9.22 6.68
C LEU A 214 10.62 -10.39 5.76
N SER A 215 9.61 -10.22 4.91
CA SER A 215 9.18 -11.26 3.98
C SER A 215 10.24 -11.57 2.93
N TYR A 216 10.89 -10.56 2.35
CA TYR A 216 11.99 -10.77 1.40
C TYR A 216 13.21 -11.43 2.05
N LEU A 217 13.57 -11.02 3.27
CA LEU A 217 14.76 -11.53 3.96
C LEU A 217 14.58 -12.97 4.47
N PHE A 218 13.45 -13.28 5.09
CA PHE A 218 13.29 -14.54 5.82
C PHE A 218 12.50 -15.59 5.06
N LEU A 219 11.58 -15.17 4.19
CA LEU A 219 10.62 -16.08 3.59
C LEU A 219 10.99 -16.43 2.16
N GLY A 220 11.98 -15.75 1.58
CA GLY A 220 12.36 -15.88 0.16
C GLY A 220 11.22 -15.61 -0.82
N SER A 221 10.05 -15.22 -0.29
CA SER A 221 8.85 -14.93 -1.03
C SER A 221 9.21 -13.80 -1.97
N PHE A 222 8.96 -14.02 -3.26
CA PHE A 222 9.26 -13.16 -4.42
C PHE A 222 10.52 -13.44 -5.25
N ARG A 223 11.25 -14.56 -5.03
CA ARG A 223 12.13 -15.09 -6.11
C ARG A 223 11.38 -15.71 -7.31
N VAL A 224 10.04 -15.66 -7.33
CA VAL A 224 9.18 -16.16 -8.43
C VAL A 224 8.34 -15.02 -9.01
N ILE A 225 8.98 -13.94 -9.47
CA ILE A 225 8.53 -13.16 -10.64
C ILE A 225 9.82 -12.61 -11.27
N SER A 226 10.51 -13.47 -12.01
CA SER A 226 11.45 -13.08 -13.07
C SER A 226 10.89 -13.60 -14.38
#